data_AF-A0A2M7X190-F1
#
_entry.id   AF-A0A2M7X190-F1
#
_cell.length_a   1.000
_cell.length_b   1.000
_cell.length_c   1.000
_cell.angle_alpha   90.00
_cell.angle_beta   90.00
_cell.angle_gamma   90.00
#
_symmetry.space_group_name_H-M   'P 1'
#
loop_
_entity.id
_entity.type
_entity.pdbx_description
1 polymer ?
#
loop_
_entity_poly.entity_id
_entity_poly.type
_entity_poly.pdbx_seq_one_letter_code
_entity_poly.pdbx_strand_id
1 'polypeptide(L)' 'MKYGLFIIDSAVHGEALVSAWRFAAAALARGHQIRQVFFYGDAALGLTQPQPSAIRALDGL' A
#
# COMPACT_ATOMS: atom_id res chain seq x y z
N MET A 1 -2.79 -2.15 18.21
CA MET A 1 -1.32 -2.31 18.09
C MET A 1 -0.75 -1.22 17.19
N LYS A 2 0.58 -1.04 17.17
CA LYS A 2 1.28 -0.13 16.24
C LYS A 2 2.02 -0.96 15.18
N TYR A 3 1.77 -0.71 13.91
CA TYR A 3 2.39 -1.42 12.79
C TYR A 3 3.32 -0.50 11.99
N GLY A 4 4.38 -1.08 11.44
CA GLY A 4 5.16 -0.52 10.34
C GLY A 4 4.95 -1.39 9.10
N LEU A 5 4.75 -0.77 7.95
CA LEU A 5 4.63 -1.48 6.67
C LEU A 5 5.90 -1.25 5.86
N PHE A 6 6.44 -2.34 5.32
CA PHE A 6 7.58 -2.33 4.41
C PHE A 6 7.14 -2.93 3.08
N ILE A 7 7.13 -2.11 2.03
CA ILE A 7 6.65 -2.47 0.70
C ILE A 7 7.83 -2.38 -0.26
N ILE A 8 8.20 -3.51 -0.85
CA ILE A 8 9.41 -3.64 -1.69
C ILE A 8 9.12 -3.83 -3.17
N ASP A 9 7.92 -4.29 -3.51
CA ASP A 9 7.55 -4.66 -4.88
C ASP A 9 6.71 -3.56 -5.56
N SER A 10 6.86 -3.46 -6.88
CA SER A 10 6.25 -2.46 -7.73
C SER A 10 4.72 -2.50 -7.74
N ALA A 11 4.12 -1.33 -7.93
CA ALA A 11 2.71 -1.19 -8.27
C ALA A 11 2.34 -1.89 -9.61
N VAL A 12 3.32 -2.12 -10.49
CA VAL A 12 3.13 -2.72 -11.82
C VAL A 12 2.72 -4.20 -11.72
N HIS A 13 3.20 -4.92 -10.70
CA HIS A 13 2.79 -6.30 -10.41
C HIS A 13 1.72 -6.40 -9.30
N GLY A 14 1.28 -5.24 -8.78
CA GLY A 14 -0.03 -4.97 -8.17
C GLY A 14 -0.34 -5.60 -6.81
N GLU A 15 -0.07 -6.88 -6.61
CA GLU A 15 -0.62 -7.64 -5.49
C GLU A 15 -0.05 -7.23 -4.14
N ALA A 16 1.25 -6.92 -4.07
CA ALA A 16 1.92 -6.51 -2.84
C ALA A 16 1.38 -5.17 -2.32
N LEU A 17 1.24 -4.19 -3.22
CA LEU A 17 0.74 -2.86 -2.87
C LEU A 17 -0.74 -2.87 -2.50
N VAL A 18 -1.56 -3.60 -3.28
CA VAL A 18 -2.98 -3.78 -2.99
C VAL A 18 -3.20 -4.51 -1.66
N SER A 19 -2.41 -5.55 -1.37
CA SER A 19 -2.48 -6.27 -0.10
C SER A 19 -2.06 -5.39 1.07
N ALA A 20 -0.98 -4.63 0.92
CA ALA A 20 -0.51 -3.70 1.94
C ALA A 20 -1.58 -2.62 2.25
N TRP A 21 -2.25 -2.09 1.23
CA TRP A 21 -3.36 -1.16 1.43
C TRP A 21 -4.53 -1.83 2.14
N ARG A 22 -5.03 -2.97 1.66
CA ARG A 22 -6.14 -3.69 2.30
C ARG A 22 -5.84 -4.02 3.76
N PHE A 23 -4.62 -4.43 4.06
CA PHE A 23 -4.16 -4.65 5.42
C PHE A 23 -4.19 -3.37 6.25
N ALA A 24 -3.62 -2.27 5.75
CA ALA A 24 -3.60 -0.99 6.44
C ALA A 24 -5.03 -0.49 6.74
N ALA A 25 -5.94 -0.57 5.77
CA ALA A 25 -7.34 -0.20 5.94
C ALA A 25 -8.02 -1.05 7.02
N ALA A 26 -7.89 -2.38 6.96
CA ALA A 26 -8.46 -3.28 7.96
C ALA A 26 -7.85 -3.07 9.36
N ALA A 27 -6.55 -2.80 9.45
CA ALA A 27 -5.87 -2.53 10.71
C ALA A 27 -6.38 -1.24 11.35
N LEU A 28 -6.49 -0.17 10.56
CA LEU A 28 -7.04 1.12 11.02
C LEU A 28 -8.50 0.97 11.48
N ALA A 29 -9.33 0.26 10.71
CA ALA A 29 -10.73 -0.01 11.06
C ALA A 29 -10.88 -0.78 12.39
N ARG A 30 -9.89 -1.58 12.78
CA ARG A 30 -9.83 -2.28 14.07
C ARG A 30 -9.20 -1.47 15.21
N GLY A 31 -9.00 -0.16 15.02
CA GLY A 31 -8.41 0.73 16.03
C GLY A 31 -6.91 0.50 16.24
N HIS A 32 -6.22 -0.11 15.27
CA HIS A 32 -4.77 -0.16 15.27
C HIS A 32 -4.18 1.11 14.64
N GLN A 33 -2.89 1.34 14.88
CA GLN A 33 -2.17 2.48 14.34
C GLN A 33 -1.15 2.01 13.31
N ILE A 34 -1.10 2.69 12.17
CA ILE A 34 0.01 2.58 11.23
C ILE A 34 1.00 3.69 11.57
N ARG A 35 2.16 3.33 12.10
CA ARG A 35 3.20 4.30 12.49
C ARG A 35 3.93 4.86 11.27
N GLN A 36 4.26 3.99 10.32
CA GLN A 36 5.05 4.34 9.14
C GLN A 36 4.79 3.33 8.02
N VAL A 37 4.82 3.82 6.78
CA VAL A 37 4.87 3.01 5.57
C VAL A 37 6.18 3.35 4.86
N PHE A 38 7.00 2.35 4.59
CA PHE A 38 8.29 2.49 3.94
C PHE A 38 8.26 1.77 2.60
N PHE A 39 8.44 2.55 1.53
CA PHE A 39 8.54 2.05 0.17
C PHE A 39 10.01 1.95 -0.21
N TYR A 40 10.41 0.81 -0.75
CA TYR A 40 11.79 0.54 -1.14
C TYR A 40 11.84 -0.25 -2.45
N GLY A 41 12.97 -0.20 -3.16
CA GLY A 41 13.14 -0.90 -4.43
C GLY A 41 12.10 -0.47 -5.47
N ASP A 42 11.49 -1.44 -6.14
CA ASP A 42 10.56 -1.18 -7.24
C ASP A 42 9.24 -0.58 -6.76
N ALA A 43 8.90 -0.74 -5.48
CA ALA A 43 7.76 -0.05 -4.87
C ALA A 43 7.91 1.47 -4.91
N ALA A 44 9.13 1.97 -4.69
CA ALA A 44 9.42 3.40 -4.74
C ALA A 44 9.33 3.96 -6.17
N LEU A 45 9.76 3.18 -7.16
CA LEU A 45 9.61 3.53 -8.58
C LEU A 45 8.13 3.58 -9.00
N GLY A 46 7.29 2.69 -8.46
CA GLY A 46 5.85 2.68 -8.72
C GLY A 46 5.12 3.94 -8.26
N LEU A 47 5.66 4.68 -7.28
CA LEU A 47 5.05 5.93 -6.78
C LEU A 47 5.21 7.13 -7.73
N THR A 48 6.21 7.10 -8.60
CA THR A 48 6.51 8.20 -9.53
C THR A 48 5.87 8.01 -10.90
N GLN A 49 5.27 6.85 -11.14
CA GLN A 49 4.57 6.52 -12.38
C GLN A 49 3.05 6.70 -12.24
N PRO A 50 2.33 6.92 -13.36
CA PRO A 50 0.87 6.92 -13.33
C PRO A 50 0.38 5.59 -12.77
N GLN A 51 -0.30 5.65 -11.63
CA GLN A 51 -0.81 4.46 -10.98
C GLN A 51 -1.70 3.66 -11.93
N PRO A 52 -1.56 2.32 -11.99
CA PRO A 52 -2.46 1.46 -12.75
C PRO A 52 -3.92 1.70 -12.34
N SER A 53 -4.85 1.57 -13.29
CA SER A 53 -6.28 1.77 -13.07
C SER A 53 -6.86 0.96 -11.91
N ALA A 54 -6.27 -0.20 -11.62
CA ALA A 54 -6.64 -1.06 -10.49
C ALA A 54 -6.46 -0.40 -9.11
N ILE A 55 -5.48 0.48 -8.94
CA ILE A 55 -5.24 1.19 -7.67
C ILE A 55 -6.19 2.38 -7.54
N ARG A 56 -6.45 3.11 -8.64
CA ARG A 56 -7.46 4.19 -8.64
C ARG A 56 -8.86 3.70 -8.32
N ALA A 57 -9.19 2.46 -8.69
CA ALA A 57 -10.49 1.85 -8.40
C ALA A 57 -10.75 1.62 -6.90
N LEU A 58 -9.69 1.62 -6.09
CA LEU A 58 -9.77 1.43 -4.64
C LEU A 58 -9.98 2.77 -3.89
N ASP A 59 -9.77 3.94 -4.53
CA ASP A 59 -10.03 5.26 -3.93
C ASP A 59 -11.55 5.58 -3.81
N GLY A 60 -12.40 4.77 -4.45
CA GLY A 60 -13.87 4.90 -4.44
C GLY A 60 -14.60 3.91 -3.52
N LEU A 61 -13.87 3.12 -2.72
CA LEU A 61 -14.40 2.18 -1.71
C LEU A 61 -14.13 2.69 -0.30
#